data_AF-A0AAV5YPV1-F1
#
_entry.id   AF-A0AAV5YPV1-F1
#
_cell.length_a   1.000
_cell.length_b   1.000
_cell.length_c   1.000
_cell.angle_alpha   90.00
_cell.angle_beta   90.00
_cell.angle_gamma   90.00
#
_symmetry.space_group_name_H-M   'P 1'
#
loop_
_entity.id
_entity.type
_entity.pdbx_description
1 polymer ?
#
loop_
_entity_poly.entity_id
_entity_poly.type
_entity_poly.pdbx_seq_one_letter_code
_entity_poly.pdbx_strand_id
1 'polypeptide(L)'
;MRRGIIALTAAGAAAGTLLWGTLAPAFAAMAAIETLQALEDESDEAVDAAIERAVQAAVRGALAMGLPQVELRGARLLRGAVSVQILARDAESQASDGEEPAGAVAPDPPGKPTL
;
A
#
# COMPACT_ATOMS: atom_id res chain seq x y z
N MET A 1 -58.20 -32.78 7.50
CA MET A 1 -58.14 -33.76 8.62
C MET A 1 -57.38 -34.98 8.07
N ARG A 2 -56.23 -35.49 8.54
CA ARG A 2 -55.35 -35.39 9.72
C ARG A 2 -53.91 -35.58 9.18
N ARG A 3 -53.00 -34.61 9.30
CA ARG A 3 -51.93 -34.51 10.34
C ARG A 3 -51.19 -35.83 10.61
N GLY A 4 -50.17 -36.11 9.80
CA GLY A 4 -49.09 -37.04 10.14
C GLY A 4 -48.04 -36.31 10.99
N ILE A 5 -47.91 -36.73 12.23
CA ILE A 5 -47.00 -36.19 13.24
C ILE A 5 -45.64 -36.80 12.98
N ILE A 6 -44.67 -36.02 12.49
CA ILE A 6 -43.27 -36.44 12.41
C ILE A 6 -42.71 -36.41 13.83
N ALA A 7 -42.35 -37.61 14.31
CA ALA A 7 -41.79 -37.84 15.62
C ALA A 7 -40.50 -37.02 15.79
N LEU A 8 -40.54 -36.07 16.72
CA LEU A 8 -39.41 -35.35 17.24
C LEU A 8 -38.75 -36.23 18.32
N THR A 9 -37.65 -36.90 17.98
CA THR A 9 -36.80 -37.60 18.95
C THR A 9 -35.37 -37.10 18.86
N ALA A 10 -35.08 -36.18 19.79
CA ALA A 10 -33.90 -36.08 20.63
C ALA A 10 -32.50 -36.10 20.00
N ALA A 11 -31.83 -34.96 20.23
CA ALA A 11 -30.48 -34.91 20.78
C ALA A 11 -29.33 -35.44 19.91
N GLY A 12 -28.81 -34.56 19.07
CA GLY A 12 -27.43 -34.62 18.57
C GLY A 12 -26.99 -33.21 18.22
N ALA A 13 -26.01 -32.66 18.94
CA ALA A 13 -25.60 -31.27 18.90
C ALA A 13 -25.14 -30.81 17.51
N ALA A 14 -26.03 -30.19 16.72
CA ALA A 14 -25.65 -29.45 15.52
C ALA A 14 -25.31 -28.00 15.87
N ALA A 15 -24.36 -27.80 16.78
CA ALA A 15 -23.75 -26.51 17.08
C ALA A 15 -22.32 -26.49 16.51
N GLY A 16 -22.20 -26.77 15.21
CA GLY A 16 -20.97 -26.54 14.46
C GLY A 16 -21.11 -25.24 13.71
N THR A 17 -21.07 -24.11 14.42
CA THR A 17 -20.96 -22.78 13.79
C THR A 17 -19.79 -22.81 12.81
N LEU A 18 -20.10 -22.71 11.53
CA LEU A 18 -19.15 -22.43 10.45
C LEU A 18 -18.50 -21.06 10.75
N LEU A 19 -17.48 -21.04 11.59
CA LEU A 19 -16.64 -19.88 11.83
C LEU A 19 -15.22 -20.23 11.38
N TRP A 20 -15.09 -20.67 10.13
CA TRP A 20 -13.81 -20.64 9.44
C TRP A 20 -13.58 -19.20 8.97
N GLY A 21 -13.34 -18.31 9.93
CA GLY A 21 -12.83 -16.99 9.64
C GLY A 21 -11.52 -17.17 8.91
N THR A 22 -11.48 -16.83 7.63
CA THR A 22 -10.24 -16.75 6.88
C THR A 22 -9.42 -15.65 7.52
N LEU A 23 -8.47 -16.00 8.40
CA LEU A 23 -7.29 -15.17 8.63
C LEU A 23 -6.53 -15.19 7.30
N ALA A 24 -6.99 -14.37 6.34
CA ALA A 24 -6.17 -14.00 5.23
C ALA A 24 -5.00 -13.20 5.84
N PRO A 25 -3.74 -13.57 5.54
CA PRO A 25 -2.61 -12.75 5.95
C PRO A 25 -2.85 -11.34 5.42
N ALA A 26 -2.81 -10.35 6.31
CA ALA A 26 -2.79 -8.94 5.96
C ALA A 26 -1.45 -8.66 5.26
N PHE A 27 -1.33 -9.05 3.99
CA PHE A 27 -0.24 -8.60 3.15
C PHE A 27 -0.42 -7.10 2.97
N ALA A 28 0.60 -6.32 3.36
CA ALA A 28 0.72 -4.91 3.04
C ALA A 28 0.36 -4.68 1.56
N ALA A 29 -0.83 -4.12 1.31
CA ALA A 29 -1.28 -3.89 -0.05
C ALA A 29 -0.45 -2.72 -0.63
N MET A 30 0.17 -2.95 -1.78
CA MET A 30 0.90 -1.94 -2.54
C MET A 30 0.50 -1.97 -4.00
N ALA A 31 0.43 -0.80 -4.63
CA ALA A 31 0.21 -0.65 -6.06
C ALA A 31 1.14 0.43 -6.63
N ALA A 32 1.84 0.10 -7.71
CA ALA A 32 2.47 1.10 -8.55
C ALA A 32 1.42 1.61 -9.55
N ILE A 33 1.18 2.92 -9.57
CA ILE A 33 0.20 3.56 -10.45
C ILE A 33 0.98 4.48 -11.38
N GLU A 34 0.84 4.23 -12.67
CA GLU A 34 1.37 5.11 -13.72
C GLU A 34 0.20 5.82 -14.41
N THR A 35 0.30 7.14 -14.54
CA THR A 35 -0.71 7.98 -15.15
C THR A 35 -0.10 8.81 -16.27
N LEU A 36 -0.70 8.72 -17.45
CA LEU A 36 -0.31 9.49 -18.62
C LEU A 36 -1.28 10.66 -18.81
N GLN A 37 -0.76 11.86 -19.06
CA GLN A 37 -1.54 13.04 -19.44
C GLN A 37 -0.95 13.67 -20.70
N ALA A 38 -1.83 14.01 -21.64
CA ALA A 38 -1.42 14.72 -22.85
C ALA A 38 -1.08 16.18 -22.53
N LEU A 39 -0.10 16.71 -23.25
CA LEU A 39 0.24 18.13 -23.26
C LEU A 39 -0.65 18.86 -24.27
N GLU A 40 -1.07 20.06 -23.91
CA GLU A 40 -1.81 20.95 -24.81
C GLU A 40 -0.87 21.64 -25.80
N ASP A 41 0.29 22.07 -25.30
CA ASP A 41 1.43 22.59 -26.06
C ASP A 41 2.75 22.30 -25.32
N GLU A 42 3.88 22.79 -25.87
CA GLU A 42 5.23 22.60 -25.31
C GLU A 42 5.66 23.75 -24.38
N SER A 43 4.73 24.56 -23.87
CA SER A 43 5.05 25.59 -22.86
C SER A 43 5.29 24.96 -21.49
N ASP A 44 6.09 25.66 -20.67
CA ASP A 44 6.36 25.25 -19.29
C ASP A 44 5.05 25.23 -18.46
N GLU A 45 4.15 26.18 -18.70
CA GLU A 45 2.84 26.23 -18.05
C GLU A 45 1.97 25.00 -18.40
N ALA A 46 1.98 24.55 -19.65
CA ALA A 46 1.25 23.35 -20.06
C ALA A 46 1.86 22.07 -19.46
N VAL A 47 3.18 22.02 -19.32
CA VAL A 47 3.88 20.92 -18.65
C VAL A 47 3.46 20.85 -17.18
N ASP A 48 3.51 21.97 -16.46
CA ASP A 48 3.15 22.04 -15.04
C ASP A 48 1.69 21.64 -14.81
N ALA A 49 0.77 22.17 -15.63
CA ALA A 49 -0.65 21.82 -15.58
C ALA A 49 -0.89 20.32 -15.88
N ALA A 50 -0.13 19.74 -16.81
CA ALA A 50 -0.23 18.31 -17.13
C ALA A 50 0.29 17.43 -15.98
N ILE A 51 1.38 17.83 -15.33
CA ILE A 51 1.92 17.15 -14.15
C ILE A 51 0.89 17.17 -13.02
N GLU A 52 0.31 18.33 -12.70
CA GLU A 52 -0.69 18.47 -11.63
C GLU A 52 -1.90 17.56 -11.89
N ARG A 53 -2.43 17.58 -13.12
CA ARG A 53 -3.55 16.71 -13.53
C ARG A 53 -3.19 15.23 -13.40
N ALA A 54 -1.98 14.84 -13.80
CA ALA A 54 -1.51 13.47 -13.74
C ALA A 54 -1.38 12.99 -12.29
N VAL A 55 -0.78 13.80 -11.42
CA VAL A 55 -0.66 13.50 -9.97
C VAL A 55 -2.06 13.36 -9.34
N GLN A 56 -2.96 14.31 -9.60
CA GLN A 56 -4.31 14.28 -9.02
C GLN A 56 -5.12 13.06 -9.49
N ALA A 57 -4.97 12.65 -10.76
CA ALA A 57 -5.57 11.43 -11.28
C ALA A 57 -4.97 10.17 -10.64
N ALA A 58 -3.65 10.10 -10.51
CA ALA A 58 -2.96 8.98 -9.87
C ALA A 58 -3.40 8.81 -8.40
N VAL A 59 -3.42 9.90 -7.63
CA VAL A 59 -3.87 9.91 -6.22
C VAL A 59 -5.32 9.48 -6.09
N ARG A 60 -6.23 9.96 -6.97
CA ARG A 60 -7.62 9.49 -6.96
C ARG A 60 -7.72 7.98 -7.25
N GLY A 61 -6.91 7.47 -8.16
CA GLY A 61 -6.80 6.03 -8.42
C GLY A 61 -6.36 5.26 -7.17
N ALA A 62 -5.35 5.75 -6.45
CA ALA A 62 -4.89 5.16 -5.20
C ALA A 62 -5.99 5.12 -4.13
N LEU A 63 -6.69 6.24 -3.93
CA LEU A 63 -7.80 6.33 -2.99
C LEU A 63 -8.97 5.42 -3.36
N ALA A 64 -9.30 5.31 -4.65
CA ALA A 64 -10.34 4.39 -5.13
C ALA A 64 -9.99 2.91 -4.89
N MET A 65 -8.70 2.59 -4.78
CA MET A 65 -8.21 1.25 -4.42
C MET A 65 -8.07 1.05 -2.90
N GLY A 66 -8.38 2.05 -2.07
CA GLY A 66 -8.20 1.97 -0.63
C GLY A 66 -6.74 2.05 -0.18
N LEU A 67 -5.87 2.67 -0.98
CA LEU A 67 -4.44 2.82 -0.70
C LEU A 67 -4.12 4.30 -0.39
N PRO A 68 -4.34 4.77 0.85
CA PRO A 68 -4.27 6.19 1.20
C PRO A 68 -2.85 6.75 1.30
N GLN A 69 -1.83 5.90 1.51
CA GLN A 69 -0.44 6.35 1.57
C GLN A 69 0.13 6.39 0.16
N VAL A 70 0.54 7.56 -0.31
CA VAL A 70 1.06 7.75 -1.67
C VAL A 70 2.43 8.37 -1.63
N GLU A 71 3.36 7.79 -2.40
CA GLU A 71 4.70 8.32 -2.62
C GLU A 71 4.93 8.57 -4.11
N LEU A 72 5.36 9.77 -4.47
CA LEU A 72 5.75 10.09 -5.85
C LEU A 72 7.08 9.41 -6.18
N ARG A 73 7.09 8.54 -7.18
CA ARG A 73 8.30 7.83 -7.64
C ARG A 73 9.00 8.56 -8.76
N GLY A 74 8.26 9.29 -9.59
CA GLY A 74 8.85 10.16 -10.60
C GLY A 74 7.82 10.75 -11.55
N ALA A 75 8.28 11.73 -12.30
CA ALA A 75 7.58 12.30 -13.44
C ALA A 75 8.53 12.32 -14.63
N ARG A 76 8.03 11.98 -15.82
CA ARG A 76 8.79 11.97 -17.07
C ARG A 76 8.03 12.71 -18.14
N LEU A 77 8.70 13.66 -18.78
CA LEU A 77 8.21 14.28 -20.00
C LEU A 77 8.48 13.34 -21.17
N LEU A 78 7.42 13.04 -21.91
CA LEU A 78 7.41 12.28 -23.15
C LEU A 78 7.07 13.23 -24.30
N ARG A 79 7.19 12.76 -25.53
CA ARG A 79 6.80 13.57 -26.70
C ARG A 79 5.29 13.81 -26.68
N GLY A 80 4.89 15.03 -26.30
CA GLY A 80 3.48 15.46 -26.23
C GLY A 80 2.69 14.93 -25.02
N ALA A 81 3.36 14.40 -24.00
CA ALA A 81 2.69 13.90 -22.80
C ALA A 81 3.60 13.92 -21.57
N VAL A 82 3.01 13.88 -20.39
CA VAL A 82 3.70 13.64 -19.11
C VAL A 82 3.23 12.30 -18.57
N SER A 83 4.18 11.47 -18.13
CA SER A 83 3.92 10.28 -17.31
C SER A 83 4.30 10.57 -15.87
N VAL A 84 3.40 10.28 -14.93
CA VAL A 84 3.64 10.34 -13.48
C VAL A 84 3.50 8.94 -12.91
N GLN A 85 4.46 8.54 -12.08
CA GLN A 85 4.44 7.28 -11.37
C GLN A 85 4.38 7.53 -9.86
N ILE A 86 3.42 6.89 -9.20
CA ILE A 86 3.32 6.86 -7.74
C ILE A 86 3.34 5.42 -7.23
N LEU A 87 3.78 5.24 -5.99
CA LEU A 87 3.57 4.02 -5.23
C LEU A 87 2.55 4.29 -4.14
N ALA A 88 1.44 3.55 -4.18
CA ALA A 88 0.38 3.63 -3.20
C ALA A 88 0.45 2.41 -2.25
N ARG A 89 0.18 2.62 -0.96
CA ARG A 89 0.24 1.61 0.10
C ARG A 89 -0.95 1.76 1.05
N ASP A 90 -1.30 0.67 1.71
CA ASP A 90 -2.28 0.69 2.78
C ASP A 90 -1.72 1.29 4.08
N ALA A 91 -2.59 1.87 4.91
CA ALA A 91 -2.24 2.59 6.14
C ALA A 91 -1.55 1.71 7.20
N GLU A 92 -1.84 0.40 7.21
CA GLU A 92 -1.23 -0.57 8.13
C GLU A 92 0.21 -0.95 7.73
N SER A 93 0.69 -0.47 6.57
CA SER A 93 2.03 -0.79 6.03
C SER A 93 3.12 0.17 6.50
N GLN A 94 2.91 0.92 7.59
CA GLN A 94 4.03 1.57 8.28
C GLN A 94 4.93 0.48 8.86
N ALA A 95 5.83 -0.04 8.03
CA ALA A 95 7.04 -0.66 8.50
C ALA A 95 7.67 0.37 9.44
N SER A 96 7.78 0.00 10.72
CA SER A 96 8.66 0.68 11.64
C SER A 96 10.02 0.79 10.97
N ASP A 97 10.38 1.99 10.49
CA ASP A 97 11.79 2.36 10.39
C ASP A 97 12.28 2.36 11.84
N GLY A 98 12.76 1.19 12.26
CA GLY A 98 13.50 1.06 13.49
C GLY A 98 14.79 1.85 13.36
N GLU A 99 14.75 3.10 13.83
CA GLU A 99 15.83 3.63 14.67
C GLU A 99 16.15 2.51 15.69
N GLU A 100 17.35 1.93 15.80
CA GLU A 100 18.69 2.49 16.02
C GLU A 100 19.72 1.33 16.07
N PRO A 101 21.06 1.53 16.16
CA PRO A 101 21.75 2.79 16.43
C PRO A 101 22.89 3.16 15.48
N ALA A 102 23.32 4.40 15.65
CA ALA A 102 24.65 4.93 15.34
C ALA A 102 25.76 3.87 15.38
N GLY A 103 26.61 3.93 14.36
CA GLY A 103 27.77 3.07 14.22
C GLY A 103 28.51 2.88 15.54
N ALA A 104 28.71 1.62 15.90
CA ALA A 104 29.76 1.22 16.80
C ALA A 104 31.10 1.63 16.15
N VAL A 105 31.53 2.87 16.36
CA VAL A 105 32.94 3.21 16.35
C VAL A 105 33.51 2.45 17.53
N ALA A 106 34.08 1.28 17.24
CA ALA A 106 34.91 0.59 18.20
C ALA A 106 35.97 1.60 18.71
N PRO A 107 36.10 1.81 20.03
CA PRO A 107 37.22 2.59 20.52
C PRO A 107 38.51 1.85 20.16
N ASP A 108 39.40 2.56 19.47
CA ASP A 108 40.78 2.15 19.18
C ASP A 108 41.43 1.62 20.48
N PRO A 109 42.00 0.40 20.51
CA PRO A 109 42.66 -0.10 21.70
C PRO A 109 43.89 0.78 21.97
N PRO A 110 44.07 1.34 23.18
CA PRO A 110 45.20 2.20 23.47
C PRO A 110 46.51 1.45 23.22
N GLY A 111 47.33 2.00 22.33
CA GLY A 111 48.70 1.58 22.11
C GLY A 111 49.42 1.49 23.45
N LYS A 112 49.93 0.31 23.76
CA LYS A 112 50.80 0.10 24.92
C LYS A 112 52.06 0.97 24.73
N PRO A 113 52.45 1.80 25.70
CA PRO A 113 53.79 2.36 25.70
C PRO A 113 54.77 1.25 26.06
N THR A 114 55.57 0.80 25.09
CA THR A 114 56.81 0.08 25.38
C THR A 114 57.94 1.09 25.47
N LEU A 115 58.45 1.20 26.70
CA LEU A 115 59.76 1.74 27.09
C LEU A 115 60.90 1.17 26.24
#